data_AF-A0A7I7XBX8-F1
#
_entry.id   AF-A0A7I7XBX8-F1
#
_cell.length_a   1.000
_cell.length_b   1.000
_cell.length_c   1.000
_cell.angle_alpha   90.00
_cell.angle_beta   90.00
_cell.angle_gamma   90.00
#
_symmetry.space_group_name_H-M   'P 1'
#
loop_
_entity.id
_entity.type
_entity.pdbx_description
1 polymer ?
#
loop_
_entity_poly.entity_id
_entity_poly.type
_entity_poly.pdbx_seq_one_letter_code
_entity_poly.pdbx_strand_id
1 'polypeptide(L)'
;MRALVGLLLALVLVACSDSPPPSPYATTGAKIGDALSVLGWHVTAANLRFDGDYVLVDVDASAANGQHARADALRFGLYGALAHPIESTAVGSCSGVTSLDVQPAASPNPEKLSGTVCLGPLRDQTQVRGVYVYSPQDRIPGTIAAYGASFPVGLSQTSDSETGLVLKSTSVDAFDADGSQLTPAVLGEPTAFRGNGYMLLGLDVSGLASRYRDDSIRRGGPLMLQITPTLPGKGLSYACSAYGASMLVLPDSSLDAVSVRGSLCSQGEINQALLYATVAVVGTHAALWTTR
;
A
#
# COMPACT_ATOMS: atom_id res chain seq x y z
N MET A 1 7.95 -15.74 70.48
CA MET A 1 8.65 -14.44 70.47
C MET A 1 10.07 -14.65 70.00
N ARG A 2 10.44 -14.00 68.88
CA ARG A 2 11.79 -13.51 68.56
C ARG A 2 12.86 -14.59 68.25
N ALA A 3 13.64 -14.56 67.17
CA ALA A 3 13.87 -13.52 66.18
C ALA A 3 14.63 -14.13 64.98
N LEU A 4 14.36 -13.54 63.80
CA LEU A 4 15.27 -13.22 62.71
C LEU A 4 16.58 -14.02 62.57
N VAL A 5 16.77 -14.70 61.44
CA VAL A 5 17.61 -14.21 60.31
C VAL A 5 17.25 -15.05 59.08
N GLY A 6 16.47 -14.49 58.17
CA GLY A 6 16.23 -15.03 56.83
C GLY A 6 16.50 -13.91 55.83
N LEU A 7 17.72 -13.89 55.30
CA LEU A 7 18.20 -12.85 54.40
C LEU A 7 17.40 -12.91 53.08
N LEU A 8 16.73 -11.80 52.76
CA LEU A 8 15.92 -11.61 51.56
C LEU A 8 16.76 -11.76 50.29
N LEU A 9 16.48 -12.81 49.50
CA LEU A 9 16.76 -12.81 48.07
C LEU A 9 15.64 -12.05 47.37
N ALA A 10 15.86 -10.76 47.13
CA ALA A 10 15.08 -9.97 46.18
C ALA A 10 15.44 -10.42 44.76
N LEU A 11 14.76 -11.45 44.27
CA LEU A 11 14.72 -11.78 42.84
C LEU A 11 13.94 -10.68 42.12
N VAL A 12 14.67 -9.80 41.46
CA VAL A 12 14.14 -8.88 40.46
C VAL A 12 13.68 -9.74 39.28
N LEU A 13 12.41 -10.11 39.28
CA LEU A 13 11.73 -10.64 38.10
C LEU A 13 11.61 -9.49 37.09
N VAL A 14 12.63 -9.34 36.24
CA VAL A 14 12.45 -8.67 34.95
C VAL A 14 11.50 -9.56 34.18
N ALA A 15 10.22 -9.20 34.20
CA ALA A 15 9.24 -9.75 33.28
C ALA A 15 9.70 -9.35 31.87
N CYS A 16 10.32 -10.28 31.17
CA CYS A 16 10.40 -10.22 29.72
C CYS A 16 8.95 -10.18 29.24
N SER A 17 8.46 -9.01 28.89
CA SER A 17 7.24 -8.89 28.10
C SER A 17 7.48 -9.71 26.85
N ASP A 18 6.74 -10.82 26.70
CA ASP A 18 6.68 -11.56 25.45
C ASP A 18 6.47 -10.54 24.34
N SER A 19 7.48 -10.40 23.49
CA SER A 19 7.34 -9.55 22.31
C SER A 19 6.18 -10.13 21.52
N PRO A 20 5.20 -9.32 21.09
CA PRO A 20 4.12 -9.80 20.24
C PRO A 20 4.73 -10.60 19.08
N PRO A 21 4.09 -11.70 18.64
CA PRO A 21 4.57 -12.44 17.49
C PRO A 21 4.83 -11.46 16.35
N PRO A 22 5.93 -11.62 15.59
CA PRO A 22 6.33 -10.65 14.58
C PRO A 22 5.16 -10.44 13.64
N SER A 23 4.63 -9.22 13.68
CA SER A 23 3.55 -8.81 12.80
C SER A 23 3.99 -9.02 11.34
N PRO A 24 3.07 -9.41 10.43
CA PRO A 24 3.43 -9.80 9.08
C PRO A 24 4.39 -8.80 8.44
N TYR A 25 5.56 -9.31 8.02
CA TYR A 25 6.56 -8.57 7.25
C TYR A 25 7.00 -7.22 7.88
N ALA A 26 7.19 -7.22 9.21
CA ALA A 26 7.64 -6.05 9.99
C ALA A 26 6.70 -4.83 9.95
N THR A 27 5.44 -5.04 9.61
CA THR A 27 4.39 -4.03 9.84
C THR A 27 4.09 -3.92 11.33
N THR A 28 3.65 -2.76 11.82
CA THR A 28 3.16 -2.68 13.21
C THR A 28 1.72 -3.17 13.25
N GLY A 29 1.40 -4.15 14.12
CA GLY A 29 0.09 -4.80 14.15
C GLY A 29 -0.72 -4.49 15.41
N ALA A 30 -2.05 -4.37 15.26
CA ALA A 30 -3.00 -4.30 16.36
C ALA A 30 -4.37 -4.88 15.97
N LYS A 31 -5.31 -4.96 16.92
CA LYS A 31 -6.69 -5.33 16.62
C LYS A 31 -7.48 -4.12 16.15
N ILE A 32 -8.51 -4.33 15.32
CA ILE A 32 -9.50 -3.29 15.02
C ILE A 32 -10.02 -2.68 16.33
N GLY A 33 -10.03 -1.35 16.41
CA GLY A 33 -10.35 -0.57 17.62
C GLY A 33 -9.13 -0.03 18.36
N ASP A 34 -7.95 -0.64 18.21
CA ASP A 34 -6.72 -0.18 18.87
C ASP A 34 -5.99 0.88 18.05
N ALA A 35 -5.31 1.80 18.74
CA ALA A 35 -4.51 2.84 18.13
C ALA A 35 -3.08 2.36 17.81
N LEU A 36 -2.57 2.71 16.62
CA LEU A 36 -1.18 2.50 16.23
C LEU A 36 -0.51 3.81 15.82
N SER A 37 0.78 3.93 16.13
CA SER A 37 1.61 5.03 15.68
C SER A 37 2.35 4.66 14.41
N VAL A 38 2.12 5.39 13.32
CA VAL A 38 2.75 5.12 12.02
C VAL A 38 2.81 6.41 11.20
N LEU A 39 3.92 6.65 10.49
CA LEU A 39 4.06 7.81 9.58
C LEU A 39 3.83 9.18 10.26
N GLY A 40 4.12 9.28 11.57
CA GLY A 40 3.85 10.47 12.37
C GLY A 40 2.37 10.67 12.73
N TRP A 41 1.53 9.66 12.55
CA TRP A 41 0.11 9.65 12.95
C TRP A 41 -0.13 8.66 14.08
N HIS A 42 -1.05 9.00 14.98
CA HIS A 42 -1.77 8.05 15.80
C HIS A 42 -3.07 7.72 15.08
N VAL A 43 -3.19 6.51 14.54
CA VAL A 43 -4.31 6.06 13.72
C VAL A 43 -5.07 4.98 14.48
N THR A 44 -6.39 5.08 14.49
CA THR A 44 -7.27 4.02 14.96
C THR A 44 -8.18 3.62 13.81
N ALA A 45 -8.10 2.35 13.39
CA ALA A 45 -9.15 1.75 12.56
C ALA A 45 -10.26 1.28 13.52
N ALA A 46 -11.22 2.17 13.80
CA ALA A 46 -12.22 1.99 14.85
C ALA A 46 -13.22 0.88 14.53
N ASN A 47 -13.55 0.71 13.25
CA ASN A 47 -14.53 -0.27 12.81
C ASN A 47 -14.25 -0.70 11.37
N LEU A 48 -14.58 -1.95 11.05
CA LEU A 48 -14.55 -2.50 9.69
C LEU A 48 -15.89 -3.17 9.43
N ARG A 49 -16.63 -2.68 8.44
CA ARG A 49 -17.95 -3.20 8.04
C ARG A 49 -18.04 -3.33 6.53
N PHE A 50 -19.09 -3.98 6.06
CA PHE A 50 -19.37 -4.16 4.64
C PHE A 50 -20.66 -3.44 4.25
N ASP A 51 -20.65 -2.80 3.08
CA ASP A 51 -21.83 -2.19 2.47
C ASP A 51 -21.79 -2.43 0.95
N GLY A 52 -22.69 -3.27 0.46
CA GLY A 52 -22.66 -3.78 -0.91
C GLY A 52 -21.31 -4.44 -1.25
N ASP A 53 -20.69 -3.98 -2.33
CA ASP A 53 -19.36 -4.43 -2.77
C ASP A 53 -18.21 -3.63 -2.11
N TYR A 54 -18.47 -2.82 -1.08
CA TYR A 54 -17.42 -2.03 -0.43
C TYR A 54 -17.16 -2.48 1.00
N VAL A 55 -15.89 -2.44 1.39
CA VAL A 55 -15.45 -2.50 2.79
C VAL A 55 -15.32 -1.07 3.30
N LEU A 56 -16.04 -0.75 4.36
CA LEU A 56 -16.06 0.54 5.00
C LEU A 56 -15.23 0.46 6.29
N VAL A 57 -14.20 1.30 6.38
CA VAL A 57 -13.32 1.37 7.54
C VAL A 57 -13.47 2.73 8.20
N ASP A 58 -13.99 2.78 9.42
CA ASP A 58 -14.00 4.03 10.18
C ASP A 58 -12.61 4.28 10.75
N VAL A 59 -12.07 5.44 10.44
CA VAL A 59 -10.77 5.90 10.87
C VAL A 59 -10.90 7.15 11.73
N ASP A 60 -10.13 7.18 12.80
CA ASP A 60 -9.84 8.40 13.55
C ASP A 60 -8.33 8.49 13.70
N ALA A 61 -7.75 9.59 13.25
CA ALA A 61 -6.32 9.79 13.27
C ALA A 61 -5.95 11.22 13.62
N SER A 62 -4.91 11.34 14.45
CA SER A 62 -4.30 12.61 14.80
C SER A 62 -2.80 12.58 14.55
N ALA A 63 -2.27 13.66 14.01
CA ALA A 63 -0.83 13.82 13.89
C ALA A 63 -0.17 13.79 15.28
N ALA A 64 0.92 13.05 15.40
CA ALA A 64 1.84 13.16 16.51
C ALA A 64 2.63 14.48 16.38
N ASN A 65 3.23 14.93 17.48
CA ASN A 65 4.11 16.11 17.43
C ASN A 65 5.30 15.84 16.51
N GLY A 66 5.48 16.67 15.47
CA GLY A 66 6.62 16.59 14.55
C GLY A 66 6.23 16.37 13.10
N GLN A 67 7.14 15.80 12.31
CA GLN A 67 6.91 15.53 10.90
C GLN A 67 6.00 14.31 10.73
N HIS A 68 4.95 14.47 9.93
CA HIS A 68 4.03 13.40 9.59
C HIS A 68 3.74 13.39 8.08
N ALA A 69 3.30 12.25 7.56
CA ALA A 69 2.81 12.17 6.19
C ALA A 69 1.57 13.07 6.01
N ARG A 70 1.38 13.67 4.83
CA ARG A 70 0.16 14.44 4.55
C ARG A 70 -1.06 13.51 4.61
N ALA A 71 -2.19 14.00 5.11
CA ALA A 71 -3.41 13.18 5.25
C ALA A 71 -3.91 12.65 3.90
N ASP A 72 -3.76 13.42 2.81
CA ASP A 72 -4.09 13.03 1.44
C ASP A 72 -3.10 12.01 0.83
N ALA A 73 -1.96 11.79 1.48
CA ALA A 73 -0.98 10.78 1.09
C ALA A 73 -1.16 9.45 1.82
N LEU A 74 -2.01 9.39 2.85
CA LEU A 74 -2.32 8.12 3.52
C LEU A 74 -3.16 7.25 2.60
N ARG A 75 -2.66 6.05 2.33
CA ARG A 75 -3.30 5.05 1.48
C ARG A 75 -3.63 3.83 2.32
N PHE A 76 -4.91 3.48 2.31
CA PHE A 76 -5.46 2.35 3.03
C PHE A 76 -5.68 1.19 2.08
N GLY A 77 -5.49 -0.03 2.55
CA GLY A 77 -5.75 -1.23 1.75
C GLY A 77 -6.24 -2.39 2.57
N LEU A 78 -6.92 -3.32 1.90
CA LEU A 78 -7.44 -4.53 2.53
C LEU A 78 -6.33 -5.55 2.71
N TYR A 79 -6.28 -6.15 3.90
CA TYR A 79 -5.39 -7.25 4.22
C TYR A 79 -6.14 -8.58 4.20
N GLY A 80 -5.56 -9.60 3.56
CA GLY A 80 -6.12 -10.93 3.51
C GLY A 80 -5.76 -11.69 2.23
N ALA A 81 -6.48 -12.78 1.95
CA ALA A 81 -6.24 -13.65 0.79
C ALA A 81 -6.95 -13.13 -0.48
N LEU A 82 -6.68 -11.86 -0.82
CA LEU A 82 -7.30 -11.18 -1.95
C LEU A 82 -6.65 -11.59 -3.28
N ALA A 83 -7.43 -11.59 -4.36
CA ALA A 83 -6.91 -11.88 -5.69
C ALA A 83 -5.94 -10.81 -6.22
N HIS A 84 -6.11 -9.56 -5.76
CA HIS A 84 -5.23 -8.42 -6.02
C HIS A 84 -5.37 -7.40 -4.86
N PRO A 85 -4.39 -6.49 -4.66
CA PRO A 85 -4.54 -5.38 -3.73
C PRO A 85 -5.78 -4.54 -4.03
N ILE A 86 -6.49 -4.15 -2.99
CA ILE A 86 -7.60 -3.20 -3.04
C ILE A 86 -7.21 -2.06 -2.11
N GLU A 87 -6.87 -0.92 -2.70
CA GLU A 87 -6.32 0.23 -2.00
C GLU A 87 -6.98 1.54 -2.46
N SER A 88 -7.13 2.48 -1.54
CA SER A 88 -7.56 3.85 -1.84
C SER A 88 -6.84 4.85 -0.96
N THR A 89 -6.70 6.08 -1.44
CA THR A 89 -6.37 7.22 -0.56
C THR A 89 -7.45 7.37 0.49
N ALA A 90 -7.09 7.84 1.68
CA ALA A 90 -8.05 8.05 2.77
C ALA A 90 -9.18 8.99 2.33
N VAL A 91 -8.79 10.21 1.94
CA VAL A 91 -9.70 11.26 1.46
C VAL A 91 -10.13 10.93 0.02
N GLY A 92 -11.44 11.07 -0.25
CA GLY A 92 -12.03 10.85 -1.57
C GLY A 92 -12.38 9.40 -1.92
N SER A 93 -12.04 8.44 -1.05
CA SER A 93 -12.28 7.00 -1.26
C SER A 93 -13.75 6.63 -1.51
N CYS A 94 -14.68 7.34 -0.90
CA CYS A 94 -16.11 7.02 -0.96
C CYS A 94 -16.87 7.68 -2.13
N SER A 95 -16.18 8.27 -3.11
CA SER A 95 -16.84 8.98 -4.23
C SER A 95 -17.76 8.11 -5.08
N GLY A 96 -17.55 6.78 -5.11
CA GLY A 96 -18.40 5.81 -5.81
C GLY A 96 -19.49 5.15 -4.94
N VAL A 97 -19.57 5.48 -3.65
CA VAL A 97 -20.55 4.89 -2.73
C VAL A 97 -21.83 5.72 -2.72
N THR A 98 -22.97 5.07 -2.95
CA THR A 98 -24.28 5.75 -3.07
C THR A 98 -25.03 5.89 -1.74
N SER A 99 -24.55 5.25 -0.67
CA SER A 99 -25.17 5.30 0.65
C SER A 99 -24.97 6.67 1.29
N LEU A 100 -26.06 7.30 1.71
CA LEU A 100 -26.06 8.63 2.35
C LEU A 100 -25.63 8.57 3.83
N ASP A 101 -25.60 7.37 4.42
CA ASP A 101 -25.23 7.17 5.82
C ASP A 101 -23.70 7.15 6.02
N VAL A 102 -22.93 7.09 4.93
CA VAL A 102 -21.47 7.13 4.98
C VAL A 102 -21.01 8.57 5.18
N GLN A 103 -20.20 8.79 6.21
CA GLN A 103 -19.47 10.03 6.43
C GLN A 103 -18.05 9.85 5.89
N PRO A 104 -17.72 10.29 4.66
CA PRO A 104 -16.42 10.01 4.06
C PRO A 104 -15.27 10.59 4.89
N ALA A 105 -14.15 9.87 4.92
CA ALA A 105 -12.95 10.33 5.60
C ALA A 105 -12.51 11.69 5.05
N ALA A 106 -12.38 12.66 5.96
CA ALA A 106 -12.01 14.02 5.65
C ALA A 106 -10.88 14.46 6.58
N SER A 107 -10.06 15.39 6.09
CA SER A 107 -9.01 16.03 6.86
C SER A 107 -9.40 17.51 7.04
N PRO A 108 -10.15 17.86 8.11
CA PRO A 108 -10.61 19.23 8.31
C PRO A 108 -9.46 20.21 8.58
N ASN A 109 -8.33 19.69 9.08
CA ASN A 109 -7.06 20.37 9.18
C ASN A 109 -5.92 19.35 8.97
N PRO A 110 -4.69 19.79 8.70
CA PRO A 110 -3.57 18.89 8.41
C PRO A 110 -3.22 17.88 9.51
N GLU A 111 -3.66 18.10 10.75
CA GLU A 111 -3.33 17.30 11.92
C GLU A 111 -4.44 16.30 12.31
N LYS A 112 -5.56 16.29 11.56
CA LYS A 112 -6.71 15.43 11.82
C LYS A 112 -7.18 14.76 10.55
N LEU A 113 -7.53 13.48 10.66
CA LEU A 113 -8.20 12.71 9.63
C LEU A 113 -9.25 11.83 10.33
N SER A 114 -10.52 11.97 9.94
CA SER A 114 -11.61 11.21 10.56
C SER A 114 -12.72 10.91 9.57
N GLY A 115 -13.42 9.80 9.76
CA GLY A 115 -14.58 9.39 8.97
C GLY A 115 -14.38 7.99 8.39
N THR A 116 -15.06 7.68 7.30
CA THR A 116 -15.06 6.34 6.69
C THR A 116 -14.20 6.33 5.43
N VAL A 117 -13.25 5.39 5.35
CA VAL A 117 -12.54 5.04 4.12
C VAL A 117 -13.28 3.90 3.43
N CYS A 118 -13.56 4.05 2.13
CA CYS A 118 -14.22 3.04 1.32
C CYS A 118 -13.22 2.27 0.46
N LEU A 119 -13.18 0.95 0.58
CA LEU A 119 -12.26 0.06 -0.13
C LEU A 119 -13.06 -0.95 -0.95
N GLY A 120 -12.93 -0.91 -2.28
CA GLY A 120 -13.69 -1.80 -3.16
C GLY A 120 -13.67 -1.33 -4.63
N PRO A 121 -14.39 -2.05 -5.50
CA PRO A 121 -15.33 -3.13 -5.18
C PRO A 121 -14.65 -4.46 -4.81
N LEU A 122 -15.25 -5.22 -3.89
CA LEU A 122 -14.87 -6.55 -3.45
C LEU A 122 -16.13 -7.41 -3.24
N ARG A 123 -16.26 -8.49 -4.02
CA ARG A 123 -17.39 -9.43 -3.90
C ARG A 123 -17.16 -10.51 -2.84
N ASP A 124 -15.95 -11.05 -2.75
CA ASP A 124 -15.62 -12.08 -1.76
C ASP A 124 -15.08 -11.46 -0.47
N GLN A 125 -16.02 -11.12 0.41
CA GLN A 125 -15.73 -10.51 1.71
C GLN A 125 -15.05 -11.49 2.69
N THR A 126 -15.14 -12.80 2.46
CA THR A 126 -14.58 -13.81 3.38
C THR A 126 -13.06 -13.84 3.39
N GLN A 127 -12.44 -13.26 2.37
CA GLN A 127 -10.98 -13.15 2.28
C GLN A 127 -10.42 -11.98 3.08
N VAL A 128 -11.24 -11.05 3.57
CA VAL A 128 -10.78 -9.89 4.34
C VAL A 128 -10.45 -10.31 5.78
N ARG A 129 -9.21 -10.06 6.18
CA ARG A 129 -8.71 -10.31 7.53
C ARG A 129 -8.33 -9.04 8.29
N GLY A 130 -8.30 -7.91 7.60
CA GLY A 130 -7.91 -6.64 8.19
C GLY A 130 -7.80 -5.50 7.18
N VAL A 131 -7.23 -4.40 7.65
CA VAL A 131 -6.91 -3.20 6.88
C VAL A 131 -5.50 -2.74 7.25
N TYR A 132 -4.73 -2.27 6.28
CA TYR A 132 -3.46 -1.61 6.51
C TYR A 132 -3.48 -0.16 6.05
N VAL A 133 -2.51 0.62 6.53
CA VAL A 133 -2.21 1.97 6.05
C VAL A 133 -0.72 2.11 5.77
N TYR A 134 -0.39 2.82 4.71
CA TYR A 134 0.98 3.26 4.39
C TYR A 134 0.92 4.62 3.68
N SER A 135 2.08 5.16 3.29
CA SER A 135 2.16 6.36 2.47
C SER A 135 3.09 6.12 1.28
N PRO A 136 2.65 6.37 0.04
CA PRO A 136 3.54 6.37 -1.12
C PRO A 136 4.65 7.43 -1.03
N GLN A 137 4.55 8.41 -0.13
CA GLN A 137 5.60 9.42 0.06
C GLN A 137 6.65 8.98 1.09
N ASP A 138 6.38 7.96 1.88
CA ASP A 138 7.32 7.43 2.87
C ASP A 138 8.32 6.48 2.22
N ARG A 139 9.60 6.69 2.53
CA ARG A 139 10.69 5.91 1.94
C ARG A 139 11.72 5.61 3.00
N ILE A 140 11.99 4.33 3.22
CA ILE A 140 13.10 3.89 4.05
C ILE A 140 14.40 4.14 3.25
N PRO A 141 15.37 4.92 3.77
CA PRO A 141 16.61 5.22 3.06
C PRO A 141 17.40 3.96 2.66
N GLY A 142 17.99 3.98 1.46
CA GLY A 142 18.84 2.87 0.99
C GLY A 142 18.10 1.62 0.51
N THR A 143 16.79 1.69 0.30
CA THR A 143 15.94 0.53 -0.03
C THR A 143 15.35 0.57 -1.45
N ILE A 144 15.72 1.57 -2.24
CA ILE A 144 15.13 1.81 -3.55
C ILE A 144 15.86 0.98 -4.61
N ALA A 145 15.10 0.18 -5.36
CA ALA A 145 15.50 -0.38 -6.64
C ALA A 145 14.51 0.09 -7.70
N ALA A 146 14.99 0.44 -8.90
CA ALA A 146 14.15 1.01 -9.95
C ALA A 146 14.42 0.33 -11.30
N TYR A 147 13.34 0.03 -12.01
CA TYR A 147 13.37 -0.72 -13.26
C TYR A 147 12.56 -0.01 -14.33
N GLY A 148 13.09 0.07 -15.55
CA GLY A 148 12.35 0.58 -16.70
C GLY A 148 11.22 -0.37 -17.10
N ALA A 149 10.06 0.18 -17.44
CA ALA A 149 8.89 -0.56 -17.86
C ALA A 149 8.25 0.11 -19.07
N SER A 150 8.91 0.05 -20.24
CA SER A 150 8.51 0.82 -21.41
C SER A 150 7.48 0.09 -22.28
N PHE A 151 6.48 0.83 -22.78
CA PHE A 151 5.59 0.33 -23.82
C PHE A 151 6.38 -0.01 -25.10
N PRO A 152 6.09 -1.14 -25.78
CA PRO A 152 5.07 -2.15 -25.47
C PRO A 152 5.58 -3.33 -24.63
N VAL A 153 6.86 -3.33 -24.25
CA VAL A 153 7.52 -4.49 -23.63
C VAL A 153 7.13 -4.65 -22.15
N GLY A 154 6.93 -3.54 -21.45
CA GLY A 154 6.68 -3.51 -20.01
C GLY A 154 7.93 -3.78 -19.19
N LEU A 155 7.73 -4.35 -18.00
CA LEU A 155 8.79 -4.70 -17.08
C LEU A 155 9.26 -6.14 -17.36
N SER A 156 10.45 -6.26 -17.95
CA SER A 156 11.16 -7.54 -18.02
C SER A 156 11.35 -8.14 -16.63
N GLN A 157 11.35 -9.48 -16.55
CA GLN A 157 11.49 -10.16 -15.26
C GLN A 157 12.79 -9.74 -14.56
N THR A 158 12.67 -9.24 -13.32
CA THR A 158 13.81 -8.86 -12.49
C THR A 158 14.47 -10.08 -11.84
N SER A 159 15.67 -9.91 -11.30
CA SER A 159 16.23 -10.90 -10.37
C SER A 159 15.70 -10.69 -8.96
N ASP A 160 15.77 -11.72 -8.13
CA ASP A 160 15.46 -11.65 -6.70
C ASP A 160 16.64 -11.18 -5.85
N SER A 161 17.79 -10.90 -6.46
CA SER A 161 19.04 -10.58 -5.76
C SER A 161 19.03 -9.20 -5.09
N GLU A 162 18.31 -8.24 -5.67
CA GLU A 162 18.33 -6.85 -5.20
C GLU A 162 17.32 -6.58 -4.10
N THR A 163 16.08 -7.07 -4.26
CA THR A 163 14.95 -6.74 -3.37
C THR A 163 14.41 -7.95 -2.60
N GLY A 164 14.86 -9.16 -2.94
CA GLY A 164 14.25 -10.40 -2.47
C GLY A 164 12.93 -10.75 -3.17
N LEU A 165 12.50 -9.94 -4.15
CA LEU A 165 11.29 -10.13 -4.94
C LEU A 165 11.63 -10.22 -6.43
N VAL A 166 10.88 -11.03 -7.15
CA VAL A 166 10.86 -11.09 -8.61
C VAL A 166 9.63 -10.35 -9.11
N LEU A 167 9.84 -9.36 -9.96
CA LEU A 167 8.79 -8.57 -10.58
C LEU A 167 8.79 -8.82 -12.09
N LYS A 168 7.62 -8.86 -12.70
CA LYS A 168 7.46 -8.84 -14.16
C LYS A 168 6.12 -8.22 -14.54
N SER A 169 6.03 -7.67 -15.74
CA SER A 169 4.74 -7.27 -16.29
C SER A 169 3.94 -8.47 -16.80
N THR A 170 2.63 -8.43 -16.58
CA THR A 170 1.65 -9.39 -17.10
C THR A 170 0.82 -8.80 -18.23
N SER A 171 0.67 -7.47 -18.27
CA SER A 171 0.02 -6.73 -19.34
C SER A 171 0.61 -5.33 -19.45
N VAL A 172 0.50 -4.74 -20.64
CA VAL A 172 0.90 -3.36 -20.94
C VAL A 172 -0.14 -2.77 -21.86
N ASP A 173 -0.99 -1.88 -21.33
CA ASP A 173 -2.00 -1.18 -22.11
C ASP A 173 -1.68 0.31 -22.12
N ALA A 174 -1.48 0.90 -23.29
CA ALA A 174 -1.16 2.31 -23.45
C ALA A 174 -2.29 3.06 -24.12
N PHE A 175 -2.48 4.31 -23.74
CA PHE A 175 -3.55 5.17 -24.20
C PHE A 175 -3.05 6.59 -24.43
N ASP A 176 -3.60 7.25 -25.44
CA ASP A 176 -3.40 8.70 -25.63
C ASP A 176 -4.28 9.53 -24.67
N ALA A 177 -4.21 10.86 -24.81
CA ALA A 177 -4.97 11.81 -24.00
C ALA A 177 -6.49 11.66 -24.16
N ASP A 178 -6.97 11.21 -25.32
CA ASP A 178 -8.38 11.02 -25.62
C ASP A 178 -8.90 9.66 -25.09
N GLY A 179 -7.99 8.81 -24.59
CA GLY A 179 -8.28 7.48 -24.10
C GLY A 179 -8.36 6.43 -25.20
N SER A 180 -7.88 6.74 -26.41
CA SER A 180 -7.75 5.74 -27.47
C SER A 180 -6.57 4.82 -27.18
N GLN A 181 -6.80 3.52 -27.25
CA GLN A 181 -5.75 2.54 -27.00
C GLN A 181 -4.72 2.56 -28.14
N LEU A 182 -3.45 2.60 -27.76
CA LEU A 182 -2.32 2.56 -28.66
C LEU A 182 -1.89 1.11 -28.89
N THR A 183 -1.65 0.77 -30.15
CA THR A 183 -1.09 -0.54 -30.53
C THR A 183 0.42 -0.42 -30.77
N PRO A 184 1.21 -1.50 -30.65
CA PRO A 184 2.66 -1.44 -30.89
C PRO A 184 3.07 -0.85 -32.25
N ALA A 185 2.19 -0.89 -33.26
CA ALA A 185 2.44 -0.30 -34.57
C ALA A 185 2.70 1.22 -34.51
N VAL A 186 2.17 1.92 -33.50
CA VAL A 186 2.34 3.37 -33.37
C VAL A 186 3.78 3.80 -33.07
N LEU A 187 4.68 2.88 -32.72
CA LEU A 187 6.11 3.16 -32.57
C LEU A 187 6.75 3.71 -33.86
N GLY A 188 6.18 3.42 -35.02
CA GLY A 188 6.62 3.98 -36.30
C GLY A 188 5.98 5.32 -36.66
N GLU A 189 4.99 5.78 -35.90
CA GLU A 189 4.15 6.93 -36.24
C GLU A 189 4.70 8.25 -35.64
N PRO A 190 5.13 9.24 -36.45
CA PRO A 190 5.81 10.45 -35.97
C PRO A 190 4.99 11.34 -35.03
N THR A 191 3.67 11.16 -35.00
CA THR A 191 2.74 11.99 -34.22
C THR A 191 2.07 11.25 -33.07
N ALA A 192 2.28 9.93 -32.94
CA ALA A 192 1.60 9.11 -31.93
C ALA A 192 2.03 9.45 -30.49
N PHE A 193 3.25 9.96 -30.31
CA PHE A 193 3.80 10.33 -29.00
C PHE A 193 3.87 11.85 -28.83
N ARG A 194 2.74 12.53 -29.01
CA ARG A 194 2.61 13.98 -28.74
C ARG A 194 1.51 14.25 -27.73
N GLY A 195 1.79 15.14 -26.78
CA GLY A 195 0.83 15.53 -25.75
C GLY A 195 0.88 14.60 -24.54
N ASN A 196 -0.30 14.30 -23.98
CA ASN A 196 -0.41 13.47 -22.78
C ASN A 196 -0.88 12.06 -23.12
N GLY A 197 -0.64 11.14 -22.20
CA GLY A 197 -1.13 9.77 -22.27
C GLY A 197 -0.97 9.06 -20.93
N TYR A 198 -1.39 7.80 -20.89
CA TYR A 198 -1.26 6.95 -19.71
C TYR A 198 -1.05 5.49 -20.08
N MET A 199 -0.40 4.75 -19.17
CA MET A 199 -0.17 3.32 -19.31
C MET A 199 -0.71 2.60 -18.08
N LEU A 200 -1.43 1.50 -18.32
CA LEU A 200 -1.73 0.50 -17.31
C LEU A 200 -0.73 -0.62 -17.42
N LEU A 201 0.01 -0.84 -16.34
CA LEU A 201 1.00 -1.90 -16.22
C LEU A 201 0.49 -2.94 -15.24
N GLY A 202 0.06 -4.09 -15.76
CA GLY A 202 -0.20 -5.27 -14.94
C GLY A 202 1.11 -5.86 -14.45
N LEU A 203 1.20 -6.17 -13.16
CA LEU A 203 2.40 -6.67 -12.49
C LEU A 203 2.11 -7.96 -11.74
N ASP A 204 3.07 -8.88 -11.79
CA ASP A 204 3.16 -10.05 -10.92
C ASP A 204 4.43 -9.91 -10.06
N VAL A 205 4.24 -10.02 -8.76
CA VAL A 205 5.29 -9.91 -7.74
C VAL A 205 5.33 -11.22 -6.99
N SER A 206 6.50 -11.86 -7.00
CA SER A 206 6.69 -13.14 -6.34
C SER A 206 7.97 -13.18 -5.50
N GLY A 207 8.01 -14.07 -4.52
CA GLY A 207 9.16 -14.22 -3.63
C GLY A 207 8.91 -15.23 -2.53
N LEU A 208 9.99 -15.62 -1.84
CA LEU A 208 9.90 -16.53 -0.70
C LEU A 208 9.45 -15.77 0.55
N ALA A 209 8.39 -16.24 1.21
CA ALA A 209 7.81 -15.55 2.37
C ALA A 209 8.79 -15.43 3.55
N SER A 210 9.59 -16.47 3.84
CA SER A 210 10.59 -16.42 4.91
C SER A 210 11.65 -15.36 4.65
N ARG A 211 12.27 -15.37 3.47
CA ARG A 211 13.24 -14.33 3.06
C ARG A 211 12.63 -12.95 3.11
N TYR A 212 11.43 -12.77 2.56
CA TYR A 212 10.78 -11.47 2.55
C TYR A 212 10.49 -10.94 3.96
N ARG A 213 10.10 -11.81 4.88
CA ARG A 213 9.91 -11.48 6.30
C ARG A 213 11.21 -11.03 6.95
N ASP A 214 12.28 -11.80 6.81
CA ASP A 214 13.58 -11.50 7.40
C ASP A 214 14.16 -10.19 6.83
N ASP A 215 14.05 -10.01 5.51
CA ASP A 215 14.50 -8.81 4.82
C ASP A 215 13.69 -7.58 5.25
N SER A 216 12.39 -7.74 5.51
CA SER A 216 11.53 -6.66 6.00
C SER A 216 11.85 -6.27 7.44
N ILE A 217 12.18 -7.23 8.31
CA ILE A 217 12.66 -6.95 9.68
C ILE A 217 13.98 -6.18 9.62
N ARG A 218 14.94 -6.62 8.80
CA ARG A 218 16.23 -5.93 8.65
C ARG A 218 16.09 -4.52 8.10
N ARG A 219 15.14 -4.33 7.18
CA ARG A 219 14.85 -3.03 6.54
C ARG A 219 14.04 -2.09 7.43
N GLY A 220 13.24 -2.61 8.37
CA GLY A 220 12.36 -1.83 9.24
C GLY A 220 10.93 -1.64 8.71
N GLY A 221 10.50 -2.41 7.71
CA GLY A 221 9.15 -2.35 7.16
C GLY A 221 8.99 -3.12 5.83
N PRO A 222 7.76 -3.28 5.33
CA PRO A 222 7.50 -3.93 4.04
C PRO A 222 8.05 -3.13 2.86
N LEU A 223 7.85 -3.68 1.66
CA LEU A 223 8.10 -3.00 0.38
C LEU A 223 6.78 -2.50 -0.19
N MET A 224 6.82 -1.39 -0.91
CA MET A 224 5.79 -0.95 -1.83
C MET A 224 6.36 -0.87 -3.24
N LEU A 225 5.47 -0.95 -4.23
CA LEU A 225 5.75 -0.67 -5.62
C LEU A 225 5.19 0.70 -5.98
N GLN A 226 5.92 1.44 -6.80
CA GLN A 226 5.51 2.73 -7.36
C GLN A 226 5.80 2.77 -8.85
N ILE A 227 4.90 3.34 -9.64
CA ILE A 227 5.17 3.64 -11.04
C ILE A 227 5.22 5.15 -11.24
N THR A 228 6.14 5.59 -12.11
CA THR A 228 6.32 7.01 -12.47
C THR A 228 6.54 7.15 -13.98
N PRO A 229 6.24 8.31 -14.58
CA PRO A 229 5.60 9.48 -13.96
C PRO A 229 4.10 9.25 -13.69
N THR A 230 3.52 10.05 -12.80
CA THR A 230 2.06 10.12 -12.59
C THR A 230 1.69 11.55 -12.24
N LEU A 231 0.44 11.94 -12.49
CA LEU A 231 -0.06 13.27 -12.13
C LEU A 231 -0.69 13.24 -10.71
N PRO A 232 -0.44 14.23 -9.86
CA PRO A 232 -1.13 14.33 -8.58
C PRO A 232 -2.57 14.83 -8.76
N GLY A 233 -3.50 14.31 -7.96
CA GLY A 233 -4.83 14.91 -7.75
C GLY A 233 -5.80 14.81 -8.95
N LYS A 234 -6.55 15.88 -9.19
CA LYS A 234 -7.61 15.94 -10.22
C LYS A 234 -6.98 16.08 -11.61
N GLY A 235 -7.36 15.23 -12.56
CA GLY A 235 -6.81 15.19 -13.92
C GLY A 235 -6.27 13.82 -14.34
N LEU A 236 -6.25 12.85 -13.41
CA LEU A 236 -6.01 11.46 -13.74
C LEU A 236 -7.09 10.92 -14.67
N SER A 237 -6.69 10.02 -15.59
CA SER A 237 -7.66 9.21 -16.31
C SER A 237 -8.46 8.38 -15.30
N TYR A 238 -9.70 8.00 -15.63
CA TYR A 238 -10.51 7.18 -14.72
C TYR A 238 -9.76 5.90 -14.32
N ALA A 239 -9.09 5.25 -15.27
CA ALA A 239 -8.27 4.07 -15.00
C ALA A 239 -7.11 4.37 -14.03
N CYS A 240 -6.35 5.46 -14.23
CA CYS A 240 -5.29 5.82 -13.30
C CYS A 240 -5.81 6.19 -11.91
N SER A 241 -7.01 6.77 -11.82
CA SER A 241 -7.65 7.04 -10.52
C SER A 241 -8.07 5.76 -9.79
N ALA A 242 -8.49 4.73 -10.53
CA ALA A 242 -8.94 3.46 -9.98
C ALA A 242 -7.77 2.57 -9.53
N TYR A 243 -6.74 2.42 -10.37
CA TYR A 243 -5.59 1.56 -10.07
C TYR A 243 -4.54 2.26 -9.20
N GLY A 244 -4.37 3.57 -9.38
CA GLY A 244 -3.35 4.35 -8.70
C GLY A 244 -1.94 4.08 -9.23
N ALA A 245 -0.97 4.75 -8.62
CA ALA A 245 0.44 4.67 -9.01
C ALA A 245 1.31 3.92 -7.98
N SER A 246 0.70 3.32 -6.96
CA SER A 246 1.41 2.53 -5.96
C SER A 246 0.58 1.40 -5.39
N MET A 247 1.26 0.36 -4.90
CA MET A 247 0.66 -0.71 -4.10
C MET A 247 1.64 -1.23 -3.05
N LEU A 248 1.14 -1.63 -1.88
CA LEU A 248 1.93 -2.24 -0.82
C LEU A 248 2.08 -3.75 -1.09
N VAL A 249 3.29 -4.28 -0.88
CA VAL A 249 3.54 -5.73 -0.92
C VAL A 249 3.34 -6.27 0.49
N LEU A 250 2.09 -6.57 0.83
CA LEU A 250 1.74 -7.14 2.14
C LEU A 250 0.87 -8.40 1.96
N PRO A 251 1.47 -9.54 1.55
CA PRO A 251 0.71 -10.77 1.36
C PRO A 251 0.18 -11.30 2.70
N ASP A 252 -0.86 -12.13 2.63
CA ASP A 252 -1.40 -12.80 3.80
C ASP A 252 -0.32 -13.71 4.45
N SER A 253 -0.21 -13.66 5.77
CA SER A 253 0.83 -14.40 6.51
C SER A 253 0.57 -15.90 6.57
N SER A 254 -0.65 -16.35 6.27
CA SER A 254 -0.98 -17.76 6.09
C SER A 254 -0.49 -18.32 4.75
N LEU A 255 -0.08 -17.47 3.82
CA LEU A 255 0.57 -17.88 2.58
C LEU A 255 2.06 -18.04 2.81
N ASP A 256 2.62 -19.18 2.43
CA ASP A 256 4.07 -19.45 2.49
C ASP A 256 4.82 -18.90 1.25
N ALA A 257 4.25 -17.87 0.61
CA ALA A 257 4.82 -17.20 -0.54
C ALA A 257 4.40 -15.75 -0.60
N VAL A 258 5.26 -14.89 -1.16
CA VAL A 258 4.83 -13.61 -1.71
C VAL A 258 4.23 -13.89 -3.07
N SER A 259 2.94 -13.58 -3.24
CA SER A 259 2.26 -13.58 -4.53
C SER A 259 1.29 -12.42 -4.53
N VAL A 260 1.69 -11.32 -5.17
CA VAL A 260 0.88 -10.11 -5.28
C VAL A 260 0.75 -9.76 -6.76
N ARG A 261 -0.48 -9.63 -7.23
CA ARG A 261 -0.80 -9.20 -8.60
C ARG A 261 -1.60 -7.93 -8.54
N GLY A 262 -1.21 -6.93 -9.31
CA GLY A 262 -1.90 -5.64 -9.33
C GLY A 262 -1.58 -4.88 -10.60
N SER A 263 -2.34 -3.82 -10.86
CA SER A 263 -2.05 -2.91 -11.97
C SER A 263 -1.67 -1.55 -11.41
N LEU A 264 -0.65 -0.92 -12.00
CA LEU A 264 -0.23 0.44 -11.67
C LEU A 264 -0.34 1.33 -12.90
N CYS A 265 -0.61 2.62 -12.70
CA CYS A 265 -0.82 3.58 -13.77
C CYS A 265 0.26 4.67 -13.81
N SER A 266 1.00 4.77 -14.91
CA SER A 266 1.79 5.96 -15.24
C SER A 266 0.95 6.91 -16.09
N GLN A 267 1.12 8.21 -15.88
CA GLN A 267 0.39 9.25 -16.63
C GLN A 267 1.19 10.54 -16.68
N GLY A 268 1.07 11.27 -17.77
CA GLY A 268 1.70 12.58 -17.96
C GLY A 268 1.94 12.84 -19.43
N GLU A 269 3.05 13.53 -19.74
CA GLU A 269 3.55 13.63 -21.11
C GLU A 269 3.80 12.22 -21.66
N ILE A 270 3.32 11.96 -22.87
CA ILE A 270 3.16 10.59 -23.37
C ILE A 270 4.48 9.86 -23.60
N ASN A 271 5.57 10.54 -23.99
CA ASN A 271 6.89 9.90 -24.08
C ASN A 271 7.37 9.48 -22.69
N GLN A 272 7.23 10.34 -21.68
CA GLN A 272 7.60 10.01 -20.31
C GLN A 272 6.72 8.89 -19.73
N ALA A 273 5.41 8.98 -19.92
CA ALA A 273 4.43 8.07 -19.35
C ALA A 273 4.49 6.67 -19.97
N LEU A 274 4.85 6.54 -21.26
CA LEU A 274 4.87 5.26 -21.97
C LEU A 274 6.28 4.72 -22.20
N LEU A 275 7.24 5.54 -22.61
CA LEU A 275 8.56 5.07 -23.07
C LEU A 275 9.62 5.10 -21.96
N TYR A 276 9.42 5.95 -20.95
CA TYR A 276 10.35 6.11 -19.81
C TYR A 276 9.70 5.79 -18.47
N ALA A 277 8.60 5.05 -18.48
CA ALA A 277 7.95 4.63 -17.25
C ALA A 277 8.92 3.79 -16.39
N THR A 278 8.91 4.06 -15.10
CA THR A 278 9.82 3.41 -14.14
C THR A 278 9.01 2.82 -13.00
N VAL A 279 9.21 1.53 -12.74
CA VAL A 279 8.69 0.83 -11.56
C VAL A 279 9.77 0.82 -10.49
N ALA A 280 9.50 1.46 -9.35
CA ALA A 280 10.36 1.46 -8.19
C ALA A 280 9.83 0.53 -7.10
N VAL A 281 10.74 -0.28 -6.54
CA VAL A 281 10.54 -1.06 -5.32
C VAL A 281 11.15 -0.25 -4.18
N VAL A 282 10.37 0.07 -3.15
CA VAL A 282 10.79 0.98 -2.08
C VAL A 282 10.33 0.45 -0.73
N GLY A 283 11.22 0.46 0.27
CA GLY A 283 10.83 0.19 1.66
C GLY A 283 9.95 1.30 2.22
N THR A 284 8.91 0.94 2.97
CA THR A 284 8.00 1.88 3.63
C THR A 284 7.58 1.35 5.00
N HIS A 285 7.08 2.25 5.85
CA HIS A 285 6.42 1.92 7.09
C HIS A 285 4.92 1.74 6.87
N ALA A 286 4.37 0.69 7.46
CA ALA A 286 2.95 0.42 7.42
C ALA A 286 2.44 -0.10 8.77
N ALA A 287 1.16 0.16 9.02
CA ALA A 287 0.43 -0.39 10.15
C ALA A 287 -0.70 -1.29 9.66
N LEU A 288 -1.01 -2.33 10.42
CA LEU A 288 -1.99 -3.36 10.10
C LEU A 288 -2.94 -3.56 11.29
N TRP A 289 -4.24 -3.47 11.02
CA TRP A 289 -5.29 -3.85 11.97
C TRP A 289 -5.98 -5.12 11.51
N THR A 290 -6.02 -6.14 12.35
CA THR A 290 -6.66 -7.42 12.05
C THR A 290 -7.98 -7.58 12.81
N THR A 291 -8.92 -8.33 12.22
CA THR A 291 -10.21 -8.65 12.84
C THR A 291 -10.13 -9.83 13.83
N ARG A 292 -8.98 -10.47 13.94
CA ARG A 292 -8.70 -11.60 14.84
C ARG A 292 -7.42 -11.33 15.62
#